data_AF-A0A7C6SR98-F1
#
_entry.id   AF-A0A7C6SR98-F1
#
_cell.length_a   1.000
_cell.length_b   1.000
_cell.length_c   1.000
_cell.angle_alpha   90.00
_cell.angle_beta   90.00
_cell.angle_gamma   90.00
#
_symmetry.space_group_name_H-M   'P 1'
#
loop_
_entity.id
_entity.type
_entity.pdbx_description
1 polymer ?
#
loop_
_entity_poly.entity_id
_entity_poly.type
_entity_poly.pdbx_seq_one_letter_code
_entity_poly.pdbx_strand_id
1 'polypeptide(L)'
;MGTLKLIDPSLNVAALEQKGARFHAEKAIIAERLLPQALPLLNEDAQVLVVREGYVYLQGSRQLDEQLVFEHGAHLLVDGDLEIPLSSREVLESLKGLQVTGQILLNESMRELLKNLNPSYQSLFLYRGHLIKGADDVQIDDTLLSLHPEGVTCFDCTNISLTEELSAQQIREKLRFVDCVNIFCTPEQKIAVNSVAKDVINIQTHPENDGKTDQENDSETDEEELDPNTDIINTAIYVL
;
A
#
# COMPACT_ATOMS: atom_id res chain seq x y z
N MET A 1 5.52 -5.28 22.18
CA MET A 1 6.88 -5.59 22.69
C MET A 1 7.89 -5.16 21.63
N GLY A 2 9.20 -5.26 21.84
CA GLY A 2 10.20 -4.79 20.86
C GLY A 2 10.59 -5.83 19.82
N THR A 3 11.34 -5.41 18.80
CA THR A 3 12.00 -6.30 17.83
C THR A 3 13.45 -6.57 18.24
N LEU A 4 13.84 -7.84 18.32
CA LEU A 4 15.23 -8.27 18.52
C LEU A 4 15.91 -8.50 17.17
N LYS A 5 17.17 -8.08 17.02
CA LYS A 5 17.99 -8.33 15.83
C LYS A 5 19.29 -9.02 16.19
N LEU A 6 19.47 -10.24 15.70
CA LEU A 6 20.67 -11.05 15.81
C LEU A 6 21.16 -11.38 14.40
N ILE A 7 21.56 -10.33 13.67
CA ILE A 7 21.95 -10.41 12.25
C ILE A 7 23.45 -10.24 12.05
N ASP A 8 24.17 -9.68 13.04
CA ASP A 8 25.63 -9.62 13.00
C ASP A 8 26.15 -11.04 13.10
N PRO A 9 26.78 -11.53 12.03
CA PRO A 9 27.03 -12.94 11.93
C PRO A 9 28.27 -13.25 12.85
N SER A 10 29.06 -12.25 13.27
CA SER A 10 30.16 -12.39 14.25
C SER A 10 29.71 -12.51 15.71
N LEU A 11 28.41 -12.37 15.99
CA LEU A 11 27.87 -12.42 17.35
C LEU A 11 28.09 -13.79 18.02
N ASN A 12 28.68 -13.79 19.21
CA ASN A 12 28.87 -15.00 20.02
C ASN A 12 27.66 -15.26 20.92
N VAL A 13 26.67 -15.97 20.37
CA VAL A 13 25.42 -16.30 21.09
C VAL A 13 25.68 -17.24 22.27
N ALA A 14 26.61 -18.19 22.15
CA ALA A 14 27.01 -19.09 23.25
C ALA A 14 27.53 -18.33 24.48
N ALA A 15 28.26 -17.23 24.30
CA ALA A 15 28.71 -16.39 25.42
C ALA A 15 27.54 -15.68 26.12
N LEU A 16 26.46 -15.36 25.40
CA LEU A 16 25.23 -14.79 25.98
C LEU A 16 24.48 -15.85 26.78
N GLU A 17 24.37 -17.06 26.23
CA GLU A 17 23.79 -18.21 26.92
C GLU A 17 24.52 -18.53 28.24
N GLN A 18 25.85 -18.57 28.23
CA GLN A 18 26.67 -18.81 29.43
C GLN A 18 26.46 -17.76 30.52
N LYS A 19 26.08 -16.53 30.15
CA LYS A 19 25.73 -15.45 31.08
C LYS A 19 24.28 -15.51 31.57
N GLY A 20 23.52 -16.53 31.16
CA GLY A 20 22.11 -16.69 31.51
C GLY A 20 21.17 -15.71 30.79
N ALA A 21 21.58 -15.19 29.62
CA ALA A 21 20.75 -14.24 28.87
C ALA A 21 19.42 -14.87 28.45
N ARG A 22 18.36 -14.07 28.49
CA ARG A 22 17.05 -14.38 27.91
C ARG A 22 16.54 -13.13 27.20
N PHE A 23 15.91 -13.33 26.05
CA PHE A 23 15.36 -12.26 25.23
C PHE A 23 13.84 -12.36 25.24
N HIS A 24 13.21 -11.22 25.51
CA HIS A 24 11.77 -11.08 25.42
C HIS A 24 11.45 -10.10 24.29
N ALA A 25 10.90 -10.61 23.20
CA ALA A 25 10.64 -9.86 21.97
C ALA A 25 9.34 -10.35 21.31
N GLU A 26 8.65 -9.45 20.64
CA GLU A 26 7.49 -9.80 19.81
C GLU A 26 7.94 -10.47 18.51
N LYS A 27 9.05 -9.98 17.98
CA LYS A 27 9.66 -10.45 16.74
C LYS A 27 11.16 -10.52 16.91
N ALA A 28 11.77 -11.59 16.42
CA ALA A 28 13.21 -11.80 16.39
C ALA A 28 13.68 -12.02 14.95
N ILE A 29 14.61 -11.17 14.50
CA ILE A 29 15.25 -11.29 13.18
C ILE A 29 16.63 -11.90 13.41
N ILE A 30 16.87 -13.08 12.85
CA ILE A 30 18.03 -13.91 13.21
C ILE A 30 18.72 -14.41 11.95
N ALA A 31 20.03 -14.21 11.86
CA ALA A 31 20.83 -14.84 10.82
C ALA A 31 20.74 -16.37 10.92
N GLU A 32 20.61 -17.05 9.79
CA GLU A 32 20.40 -18.50 9.71
C GLU A 32 21.41 -19.29 10.55
N ARG A 33 22.70 -18.93 10.49
CA ARG A 33 23.75 -19.57 11.31
C ARG A 33 23.62 -19.40 12.82
N LEU A 34 22.96 -18.34 13.28
CA LEU A 34 22.78 -18.05 14.71
C LEU A 34 21.50 -18.69 15.27
N LEU A 35 20.58 -19.07 14.39
CA LEU A 35 19.25 -19.55 14.75
C LEU A 35 19.26 -20.69 15.78
N PRO A 36 20.06 -21.78 15.64
CA PRO A 36 20.01 -22.89 16.59
C PRO A 36 20.41 -22.51 18.02
N GLN A 37 21.32 -21.54 18.16
CA GLN A 37 21.80 -21.07 19.47
C GLN A 37 20.92 -19.94 20.04
N ALA A 38 20.30 -19.14 19.16
CA ALA A 38 19.46 -18.02 19.57
C ALA A 38 18.06 -18.46 20.01
N LEU A 39 17.49 -19.50 19.38
CA LEU A 39 16.14 -19.98 19.66
C LEU A 39 15.90 -20.32 21.14
N PRO A 40 16.78 -21.07 21.85
CA PRO A 40 16.57 -21.38 23.27
C PRO A 40 16.61 -20.17 24.21
N LEU A 41 17.12 -19.03 23.74
CA LEU A 41 17.21 -17.80 24.52
C LEU A 41 15.98 -16.91 24.36
N LEU A 42 15.10 -17.18 23.40
CA LEU A 42 13.91 -16.41 23.09
C LEU A 42 12.69 -16.87 23.91
N ASN A 43 11.78 -15.93 24.13
CA ASN A 43 10.43 -16.24 24.60
C ASN A 43 9.65 -17.05 23.55
N GLU A 44 8.77 -17.94 24.01
CA GLU A 44 8.06 -18.92 23.17
C GLU A 44 7.14 -18.28 22.11
N ASP A 45 6.62 -17.09 22.39
CA ASP A 45 5.67 -16.33 21.56
C ASP A 45 6.34 -15.40 20.54
N ALA A 46 7.68 -15.35 20.49
CA ALA A 46 8.39 -14.51 19.53
C ALA A 46 8.21 -15.01 18.09
N GLN A 47 7.77 -14.15 17.19
CA GLN A 47 7.78 -14.42 15.75
C GLN A 47 9.21 -14.37 15.21
N VAL A 48 9.69 -15.45 14.60
CA VAL A 48 11.07 -15.53 14.11
C VAL A 48 11.13 -15.31 12.59
N LEU A 49 11.89 -14.31 12.17
CA LEU A 49 12.25 -14.05 10.79
C LEU A 49 13.72 -14.44 10.56
N VAL A 50 13.94 -15.48 9.76
CA VAL A 50 15.29 -15.99 9.47
C VAL A 50 15.87 -15.26 8.26
N VAL A 51 17.06 -14.68 8.43
CA VAL A 51 17.85 -14.12 7.34
C VAL A 51 18.77 -15.22 6.81
N ARG A 52 18.44 -15.74 5.62
CA ARG A 52 19.21 -16.79 4.95
C ARG A 52 20.64 -16.34 4.67
N GLU A 53 21.57 -17.29 4.63
CA GLU A 53 22.96 -16.99 4.25
C GLU A 53 23.03 -16.29 2.89
N GLY A 54 23.83 -15.23 2.82
CA GLY A 54 23.98 -14.40 1.63
C GLY A 54 22.86 -13.39 1.35
N TYR A 55 21.75 -13.41 2.11
CA TYR A 55 20.70 -12.39 2.00
C TYR A 55 21.03 -11.17 2.85
N VAL A 56 20.71 -9.99 2.33
CA VAL A 56 20.75 -8.73 3.09
C VAL A 56 19.37 -8.44 3.67
N TYR A 57 19.31 -8.21 4.99
CA TYR A 57 18.11 -7.79 5.68
C TYR A 57 17.85 -6.28 5.50
N LEU A 58 16.66 -5.96 5.04
CA LEU A 58 16.20 -4.61 4.75
C LEU A 58 14.92 -4.32 5.54
N GLN A 59 14.99 -3.42 6.52
CA GLN A 59 13.83 -3.08 7.35
C GLN A 59 12.86 -2.14 6.65
N GLY A 60 11.57 -2.47 6.66
CA GLY A 60 10.51 -1.59 6.20
C GLY A 60 10.28 -1.63 4.69
N SER A 61 9.06 -1.20 4.33
CA SER A 61 8.59 -1.17 2.95
C SER A 61 9.40 -0.21 2.09
N ARG A 62 9.57 -0.54 0.80
CA ARG A 62 10.38 0.24 -0.13
C ARG A 62 10.05 -0.06 -1.59
N GLN A 63 10.62 0.74 -2.49
CA GLN A 63 10.63 0.48 -3.92
C GLN A 63 11.92 -0.26 -4.31
N LEU A 64 11.82 -1.16 -5.28
CA LEU A 64 12.99 -1.75 -5.93
C LEU A 64 13.54 -0.76 -6.94
N ASP A 65 14.82 -0.43 -6.85
CA ASP A 65 15.55 0.40 -7.81
C ASP A 65 17.01 -0.08 -7.95
N GLU A 66 17.75 0.53 -8.88
CA GLU A 66 19.15 0.20 -9.13
C GLU A 66 20.04 0.46 -7.92
N GLN A 67 19.75 1.53 -7.17
CA GLN A 67 20.54 1.94 -6.01
C GLN A 67 20.48 0.88 -4.90
N LEU A 68 19.29 0.33 -4.63
CA LEU A 68 19.08 -0.71 -3.63
C LEU A 68 19.95 -1.95 -3.91
N VAL A 69 20.01 -2.38 -5.18
CA VAL A 69 20.81 -3.55 -5.57
C VAL A 69 22.30 -3.22 -5.61
N PHE A 70 22.68 -2.00 -6.01
CA PHE A 70 24.06 -1.54 -5.96
C PHE A 70 24.61 -1.54 -4.51
N GLU A 71 23.82 -1.08 -3.55
CA GLU A 71 24.23 -0.96 -2.15
C GLU A 71 24.17 -2.29 -1.38
N HIS A 72 23.21 -3.17 -1.71
CA HIS A 72 22.92 -4.36 -0.91
C HIS A 72 23.11 -5.69 -1.65
N GLY A 73 23.42 -5.65 -2.94
CA GLY A 73 23.59 -6.83 -3.78
C GLY A 73 22.27 -7.46 -4.22
N ALA A 74 22.37 -8.67 -4.80
CA ALA A 74 21.28 -9.31 -5.54
C ALA A 74 20.43 -10.32 -4.74
N HIS A 75 20.68 -10.49 -3.43
CA HIS A 75 19.92 -11.36 -2.54
C HIS A 75 19.30 -10.53 -1.41
N LEU A 76 18.00 -10.27 -1.51
CA LEU A 76 17.32 -9.31 -0.65
C LEU A 76 16.25 -9.98 0.20
N LEU A 77 16.21 -9.63 1.49
CA LEU A 77 15.11 -9.89 2.39
C LEU A 77 14.52 -8.54 2.83
N VAL A 78 13.34 -8.22 2.33
CA VAL A 78 12.58 -7.00 2.66
C VAL A 78 11.56 -7.33 3.74
N ASP A 79 11.74 -6.73 4.91
CA ASP A 79 10.84 -6.84 6.05
C ASP A 79 9.77 -5.74 6.00
N GLY A 80 8.86 -5.89 5.05
CA GLY A 80 7.79 -4.95 4.70
C GLY A 80 7.22 -5.30 3.33
N ASP A 81 6.59 -4.30 2.69
CA ASP A 81 6.11 -4.40 1.31
C ASP A 81 7.19 -3.99 0.31
N LEU A 82 7.10 -4.52 -0.91
CA LEU A 82 8.01 -4.17 -1.99
C LEU A 82 7.23 -3.71 -3.21
N GLU A 83 7.45 -2.47 -3.62
CA GLU A 83 6.96 -1.96 -4.89
C GLU A 83 8.01 -2.20 -5.98
N ILE A 84 7.56 -2.77 -7.10
CA ILE A 84 8.40 -3.07 -8.25
C ILE A 84 7.82 -2.31 -9.45
N PRO A 85 8.29 -1.07 -9.72
CA PRO A 85 7.86 -0.26 -10.85
C PRO A 85 8.33 -0.87 -12.17
N LEU A 86 7.65 -0.57 -13.29
CA LEU A 86 8.07 -1.04 -14.61
C LEU A 86 9.51 -0.63 -14.98
N SER A 87 9.95 0.54 -14.48
CA SER A 87 11.33 1.02 -14.64
C SER A 87 12.38 0.09 -14.03
N SER A 88 12.01 -0.74 -13.06
CA SER A 88 12.92 -1.65 -12.35
C SER A 88 12.97 -3.04 -12.96
N ARG A 89 12.56 -3.18 -14.23
CA ARG A 89 12.58 -4.45 -14.96
C ARG A 89 13.97 -5.08 -14.99
N GLU A 90 14.98 -4.33 -15.41
CA GLU A 90 16.36 -4.83 -15.52
C GLU A 90 16.92 -5.19 -14.14
N VAL A 91 16.56 -4.40 -13.12
CA VAL A 91 16.92 -4.69 -11.72
C VAL A 91 16.31 -6.01 -11.26
N LEU A 92 15.02 -6.23 -11.52
CA LEU A 92 14.33 -7.49 -11.19
C LEU A 92 14.98 -8.69 -11.91
N GLU A 93 15.37 -8.54 -13.17
CA GLU A 93 16.09 -9.58 -13.94
C GLU A 93 17.48 -9.89 -13.36
N SER A 94 18.12 -8.91 -12.73
CA SER A 94 19.44 -9.06 -12.10
C SER A 94 19.40 -9.73 -10.71
N LEU A 95 18.24 -9.74 -10.06
CA LEU A 95 18.09 -10.35 -8.73
C LEU A 95 18.35 -11.85 -8.79
N LYS A 96 19.00 -12.36 -7.74
CA LYS A 96 19.30 -13.80 -7.57
C LYS A 96 18.48 -14.43 -6.44
N GLY A 97 17.95 -13.61 -5.54
CA GLY A 97 17.07 -14.06 -4.48
C GLY A 97 16.27 -12.91 -3.90
N LEU A 98 14.99 -13.16 -3.67
CA LEU A 98 14.08 -12.18 -3.09
C LEU A 98 13.15 -12.86 -2.08
N GLN A 99 13.07 -12.27 -0.90
CA GLN A 99 12.10 -12.58 0.11
C GLN A 99 11.48 -11.27 0.59
N VAL A 100 10.16 -11.21 0.63
CA VAL A 100 9.38 -10.06 1.09
C VAL A 100 8.46 -10.57 2.17
N THR A 101 8.38 -9.93 3.33
CA THR A 101 7.48 -10.40 4.39
C THR A 101 6.05 -9.93 4.18
N GLY A 102 5.85 -8.83 3.46
CA GLY A 102 4.56 -8.24 3.14
C GLY A 102 4.11 -8.48 1.70
N GLN A 103 3.42 -7.49 1.15
CA GLN A 103 2.89 -7.49 -0.21
C GLN A 103 3.95 -7.07 -1.23
N ILE A 104 3.95 -7.72 -2.38
CA ILE A 104 4.62 -7.21 -3.59
C ILE A 104 3.59 -6.49 -4.46
N LEU A 105 3.88 -5.25 -4.85
CA LEU A 105 3.15 -4.53 -5.89
C LEU A 105 3.98 -4.59 -7.18
N LEU A 106 3.49 -5.30 -8.19
CA LEU A 106 4.24 -5.57 -9.42
C LEU A 106 3.45 -5.13 -10.65
N ASN A 107 4.11 -4.50 -11.62
CA ASN A 107 3.50 -4.27 -12.92
C ASN A 107 3.20 -5.63 -13.59
N GLU A 108 1.97 -5.84 -14.06
CA GLU A 108 1.52 -7.13 -14.59
C GLU A 108 2.40 -7.68 -15.73
N SER A 109 3.03 -6.81 -16.52
CA SER A 109 3.93 -7.20 -17.63
C SER A 109 5.22 -7.91 -17.17
N MET A 110 5.55 -7.85 -15.87
CA MET A 110 6.73 -8.46 -15.27
C MET A 110 6.42 -9.70 -14.44
N ARG A 111 5.18 -10.19 -14.47
CA ARG A 111 4.72 -11.34 -13.66
C ARG A 111 5.59 -12.58 -13.83
N GLU A 112 5.92 -12.94 -15.07
CA GLU A 112 6.74 -14.13 -15.32
C GLU A 112 8.19 -13.94 -14.88
N LEU A 113 8.73 -12.72 -14.90
CA LEU A 113 10.07 -12.43 -14.36
C LEU A 113 10.10 -12.67 -12.84
N LEU A 114 9.13 -12.11 -12.11
CA LEU A 114 9.02 -12.34 -10.67
C LEU A 114 8.85 -13.83 -10.36
N LYS A 115 8.00 -14.53 -11.11
CA LYS A 115 7.77 -15.97 -10.92
C LYS A 115 9.03 -16.80 -11.14
N ASN A 116 9.85 -16.48 -12.13
CA ASN A 116 11.10 -17.19 -12.41
C ASN A 116 12.14 -17.03 -11.29
N LEU A 117 12.11 -15.90 -10.56
CA LEU A 117 12.93 -15.69 -9.37
C LEU A 117 12.50 -16.57 -8.18
N ASN A 118 11.28 -17.12 -8.22
CA ASN A 118 10.66 -17.92 -7.17
C ASN A 118 10.75 -17.28 -5.76
N PRO A 119 10.29 -16.03 -5.57
CA PRO A 119 10.37 -15.33 -4.30
C PRO A 119 9.34 -15.85 -3.29
N SER A 120 9.58 -15.56 -2.01
CA SER A 120 8.59 -15.70 -0.95
C SER A 120 7.99 -14.33 -0.62
N TYR A 121 6.67 -14.26 -0.51
CA TYR A 121 5.91 -13.04 -0.18
C TYR A 121 4.56 -13.41 0.44
N GLN A 122 3.94 -12.47 1.17
CA GLN A 122 2.61 -12.69 1.78
C GLN A 122 1.49 -12.59 0.75
N SER A 123 1.54 -11.57 -0.10
CA SER A 123 0.56 -11.38 -1.17
C SER A 123 1.20 -10.69 -2.38
N LEU A 124 0.56 -10.82 -3.54
CA LEU A 124 0.99 -10.18 -4.78
C LEU A 124 -0.18 -9.39 -5.35
N PHE A 125 0.00 -8.09 -5.49
CA PHE A 125 -0.89 -7.21 -6.23
C PHE A 125 -0.28 -6.90 -7.58
N LEU A 126 -1.07 -7.11 -8.65
CA LEU A 126 -0.67 -6.78 -10.01
C LEU A 126 -1.39 -5.51 -10.43
N TYR A 127 -0.62 -4.48 -10.74
CA TYR A 127 -1.15 -3.24 -11.30
C TYR A 127 -0.86 -3.17 -12.80
N ARG A 128 -1.69 -2.38 -13.50
CA ARG A 128 -1.53 -2.10 -14.91
C ARG A 128 -1.04 -0.67 -15.12
N GLY A 129 -0.12 -0.52 -16.05
CA GLY A 129 0.42 0.76 -16.45
C GLY A 129 1.14 1.51 -15.33
N HIS A 130 0.93 2.83 -15.25
CA HIS A 130 1.52 3.67 -14.21
C HIS A 130 0.80 3.49 -12.87
N LEU A 131 1.56 3.37 -11.79
CA LEU A 131 1.01 3.22 -10.44
C LEU A 131 1.02 4.57 -9.73
N ILE A 132 -0.16 5.02 -9.27
CA ILE A 132 -0.30 6.12 -8.32
C ILE A 132 -0.73 5.49 -6.99
N LYS A 133 0.11 5.63 -5.95
CA LYS A 133 -0.08 4.96 -4.67
C LYS A 133 -0.10 5.95 -3.52
N GLY A 134 -1.03 5.80 -2.57
CA GLY A 134 -0.98 6.54 -1.30
C GLY A 134 -1.19 8.05 -1.46
N ALA A 135 -1.77 8.50 -2.57
CA ALA A 135 -1.92 9.92 -2.86
C ALA A 135 -3.21 10.47 -2.24
N ASP A 136 -3.11 11.63 -1.59
CA ASP A 136 -4.25 12.31 -0.98
C ASP A 136 -5.21 12.86 -2.04
N ASP A 137 -4.69 13.56 -3.04
CA ASP A 137 -5.49 14.14 -4.13
C ASP A 137 -4.87 13.78 -5.49
N VAL A 138 -5.68 13.19 -6.36
CA VAL A 138 -5.30 12.76 -7.71
C VAL A 138 -6.30 13.32 -8.71
N GLN A 139 -5.82 14.11 -9.66
CA GLN A 139 -6.61 14.50 -10.83
C GLN A 139 -6.24 13.60 -12.01
N ILE A 140 -7.24 12.95 -12.60
CA ILE A 140 -7.10 12.12 -13.79
C ILE A 140 -7.76 12.85 -14.96
N ASP A 141 -6.92 13.28 -15.89
CA ASP A 141 -7.32 13.96 -17.12
C ASP A 141 -6.75 13.25 -18.36
N ASP A 142 -7.10 13.75 -19.55
CA ASP A 142 -6.55 13.23 -20.81
C ASP A 142 -5.03 13.41 -20.91
N THR A 143 -4.46 14.42 -20.26
CA THR A 143 -3.01 14.66 -20.22
C THR A 143 -2.30 13.48 -19.55
N LEU A 144 -2.76 13.09 -18.37
CA LEU A 144 -2.22 11.95 -17.62
C LEU A 144 -2.34 10.65 -18.42
N LEU A 145 -3.49 10.42 -19.07
CA LEU A 145 -3.72 9.23 -19.91
C LEU A 145 -2.96 9.23 -21.23
N SER A 146 -2.48 10.40 -21.67
CA SER A 146 -1.60 10.55 -22.83
C SER A 146 -0.14 10.29 -22.47
N LEU A 147 0.28 10.66 -21.25
CA LEU A 147 1.61 10.33 -20.71
C LEU A 147 1.75 8.83 -20.40
N HIS A 148 0.65 8.17 -20.03
CA HIS A 148 0.60 6.75 -19.68
C HIS A 148 -0.39 6.00 -20.58
N PRO A 149 -0.04 5.76 -21.86
CA PRO A 149 -0.94 5.12 -22.83
C PRO A 149 -1.35 3.70 -22.43
N GLU A 150 -0.51 3.00 -21.67
CA GLU A 150 -0.77 1.67 -21.11
C GLU A 150 -1.82 1.65 -20.00
N GLY A 151 -2.15 2.82 -19.44
CA GLY A 151 -3.14 3.02 -18.39
C GLY A 151 -2.52 3.49 -17.07
N VAL A 152 -3.40 3.74 -16.10
CA VAL A 152 -3.09 4.18 -14.74
C VAL A 152 -3.85 3.30 -13.75
N THR A 153 -3.16 2.84 -12.71
CA THR A 153 -3.74 2.20 -11.55
C THR A 153 -3.58 3.13 -10.34
N CYS A 154 -4.68 3.52 -9.72
CA CYS A 154 -4.67 4.17 -8.41
C CYS A 154 -4.87 3.10 -7.33
N PHE A 155 -3.99 3.10 -6.33
CA PHE A 155 -3.97 2.16 -5.23
C PHE A 155 -3.88 2.92 -3.91
N ASP A 156 -4.78 2.66 -2.96
CA ASP A 156 -4.74 3.27 -1.62
C ASP A 156 -4.71 4.81 -1.68
N CYS A 157 -5.55 5.41 -2.54
CA CYS A 157 -5.62 6.87 -2.71
C CYS A 157 -6.89 7.44 -2.07
N THR A 158 -6.81 8.67 -1.56
CA THR A 158 -7.91 9.29 -0.80
C THR A 158 -8.96 9.94 -1.71
N ASN A 159 -8.59 10.93 -2.50
CA ASN A 159 -9.51 11.67 -3.37
C ASN A 159 -9.06 11.60 -4.82
N ILE A 160 -9.87 10.98 -5.67
CA ILE A 160 -9.59 10.84 -7.10
C ILE A 160 -10.66 11.60 -7.89
N SER A 161 -10.26 12.59 -8.65
CA SER A 161 -11.16 13.39 -9.49
C SER A 161 -10.92 13.12 -10.97
N LEU A 162 -11.95 12.64 -11.67
CA LEU A 162 -11.93 12.43 -13.12
C LEU A 162 -12.46 13.68 -13.81
N THR A 163 -11.78 14.16 -14.85
CA THR A 163 -12.31 15.26 -15.67
C THR A 163 -13.43 14.78 -16.59
N GLU A 164 -14.31 15.68 -17.00
CA GLU A 164 -15.54 15.34 -17.75
C GLU A 164 -15.24 14.82 -19.17
N GLU A 165 -14.09 15.19 -19.73
CA GLU A 165 -13.66 14.80 -21.08
C GLU A 165 -13.36 13.30 -21.20
N LEU A 166 -13.09 12.63 -20.08
CA LEU A 166 -12.80 11.20 -20.07
C LEU A 166 -14.02 10.39 -20.50
N SER A 167 -13.90 9.70 -21.63
CA SER A 167 -14.95 8.81 -22.10
C SER A 167 -15.07 7.55 -21.23
N ALA A 168 -16.27 6.97 -21.19
CA ALA A 168 -16.53 5.68 -20.55
C ALA A 168 -15.61 4.55 -21.07
N GLN A 169 -15.19 4.62 -22.34
CA GLN A 169 -14.25 3.66 -22.91
C GLN A 169 -12.84 3.84 -22.33
N GLN A 170 -12.32 5.08 -22.28
CA GLN A 170 -11.01 5.36 -21.69
C GLN A 170 -10.95 4.90 -20.24
N ILE A 171 -11.99 5.17 -19.44
CA ILE A 171 -12.05 4.72 -18.04
C ILE A 171 -11.94 3.19 -17.95
N ARG A 172 -12.74 2.45 -18.74
CA ARG A 172 -12.73 0.97 -18.73
C ARG A 172 -11.40 0.38 -19.16
N GLU A 173 -10.80 0.95 -20.20
CA GLU A 173 -9.61 0.40 -20.82
C GLU A 173 -8.33 0.81 -20.11
N LYS A 174 -8.27 2.02 -19.54
CA LYS A 174 -7.04 2.62 -19.04
C LYS A 174 -6.98 2.80 -17.53
N LEU A 175 -8.11 2.81 -16.81
CA LEU A 175 -8.10 3.10 -15.37
C LEU A 175 -8.39 1.86 -14.53
N ARG A 176 -7.75 1.79 -13.36
CA ARG A 176 -8.06 0.84 -12.29
C ARG A 176 -8.01 1.57 -10.96
N PHE A 177 -8.98 1.31 -10.09
CA PHE A 177 -9.02 1.88 -8.74
C PHE A 177 -9.10 0.74 -7.74
N VAL A 178 -8.18 0.69 -6.79
CA VAL A 178 -8.10 -0.38 -5.80
C VAL A 178 -7.85 0.23 -4.43
N ASP A 179 -8.65 -0.17 -3.44
CA ASP A 179 -8.52 0.27 -2.05
C ASP A 179 -8.55 1.81 -1.89
N CYS A 180 -9.29 2.52 -2.76
CA CYS A 180 -9.37 3.99 -2.73
C CYS A 180 -10.59 4.49 -1.93
N VAL A 181 -10.53 5.71 -1.39
CA VAL A 181 -11.61 6.25 -0.56
C VAL A 181 -12.71 6.88 -1.42
N ASN A 182 -12.43 8.01 -2.07
CA ASN A 182 -13.41 8.80 -2.83
C ASN A 182 -13.03 8.89 -4.30
N ILE A 183 -13.99 8.61 -5.18
CA ILE A 183 -13.89 8.90 -6.61
C ILE A 183 -14.99 9.88 -7.02
N PHE A 184 -14.59 11.00 -7.60
CA PHE A 184 -15.45 12.03 -8.17
C PHE A 184 -15.46 11.92 -9.69
N CYS A 185 -16.62 11.71 -10.28
CA CYS A 185 -16.80 11.57 -11.72
C CYS A 185 -18.11 12.23 -12.19
N THR A 186 -18.38 12.26 -13.50
CA THR A 186 -19.71 12.69 -13.98
C THR A 186 -20.76 11.57 -13.83
N PRO A 187 -22.08 11.90 -13.89
CA PRO A 187 -23.12 10.88 -13.94
C PRO A 187 -22.92 9.86 -15.07
N GLU A 188 -22.47 10.30 -16.24
CA GLU A 188 -22.24 9.47 -17.44
C GLU A 188 -21.07 8.52 -17.26
N GLN A 189 -20.05 8.92 -16.49
CA GLN A 189 -18.85 8.13 -16.21
C GLN A 189 -19.10 7.06 -15.15
N LYS A 190 -20.10 7.24 -14.27
CA LYS A 190 -20.30 6.43 -13.06
C LYS A 190 -20.31 4.93 -13.31
N ILE A 191 -20.97 4.46 -14.36
CA ILE A 191 -21.01 3.03 -14.71
C ILE A 191 -19.62 2.51 -15.10
N ALA A 192 -18.84 3.29 -15.85
CA ALA A 192 -17.49 2.91 -16.24
C ALA A 192 -16.55 2.86 -15.02
N VAL A 193 -16.64 3.86 -14.13
CA VAL A 193 -15.86 3.90 -12.89
C VAL A 193 -16.16 2.68 -12.01
N ASN A 194 -17.44 2.37 -11.78
CA ASN A 194 -17.84 1.20 -11.01
C ASN A 194 -17.29 -0.11 -11.60
N SER A 195 -17.18 -0.22 -12.92
CA SER A 195 -16.67 -1.43 -13.56
C SER A 195 -15.17 -1.66 -13.41
N VAL A 196 -14.41 -0.65 -13.00
CA VAL A 196 -12.94 -0.72 -12.81
C VAL A 196 -12.49 -0.41 -11.38
N ALA A 197 -13.45 -0.17 -10.48
CA ALA A 197 -13.24 0.06 -9.07
C ALA A 197 -13.35 -1.26 -8.29
N LYS A 198 -12.41 -1.47 -7.38
CA LYS A 198 -12.38 -2.60 -6.46
C LYS A 198 -12.09 -2.07 -5.07
N ASP A 199 -12.89 -2.48 -4.09
CA ASP A 199 -12.70 -2.10 -2.68
C ASP A 199 -12.65 -0.56 -2.48
N VAL A 200 -13.46 0.17 -3.25
CA VAL A 200 -13.60 1.64 -3.16
C VAL A 200 -14.75 2.01 -2.22
N ILE A 201 -14.53 2.97 -1.32
CA ILE A 201 -15.52 3.36 -0.29
C ILE A 201 -16.69 4.15 -0.91
N ASN A 202 -16.41 5.20 -1.68
CA ASN A 202 -17.42 6.08 -2.23
C ASN A 202 -17.13 6.47 -3.69
N ILE A 203 -18.15 6.34 -4.55
CA ILE A 203 -18.14 6.81 -5.94
C ILE A 203 -19.28 7.80 -6.09
N GLN A 204 -18.93 9.08 -6.12
CA GLN A 204 -19.86 10.20 -6.14
C GLN A 204 -19.70 11.04 -7.39
N THR A 205 -20.76 11.75 -7.75
CA THR A 205 -20.66 12.75 -8.79
C THR A 205 -19.91 13.95 -8.25
N HIS A 206 -19.22 14.71 -9.12
CA HIS A 206 -18.71 16.02 -8.73
C HIS A 206 -19.84 16.81 -8.05
N PRO A 207 -19.58 17.49 -6.93
CA PRO A 207 -20.57 18.39 -6.37
C PRO A 207 -20.94 19.36 -7.49
N GLU A 208 -22.25 19.46 -7.79
CA GLU A 208 -22.70 20.54 -8.65
C GLU A 208 -22.17 21.83 -8.02
N ASN A 209 -21.45 22.63 -8.81
CA ASN A 209 -21.18 24.02 -8.45
C ASN A 209 -22.55 24.71 -8.46
N ASP A 210 -23.35 24.48 -7.42
CA ASP A 210 -24.44 25.37 -7.04
C ASP A 210 -23.74 26.70 -6.83
N GLY A 211 -23.83 27.58 -7.82
CA GLY A 211 -23.22 28.90 -7.86
C GLY A 211 -23.74 29.78 -6.74
N LYS A 212 -23.37 29.47 -5.51
CA LYS A 212 -23.41 30.36 -4.37
C LYS A 212 -22.08 31.07 -4.38
N THR A 213 -22.05 32.16 -5.14
CA THR A 213 -21.17 33.29 -4.85
C THR A 213 -21.08 33.47 -3.35
N ASP A 214 -19.87 33.59 -2.84
CA ASP A 214 -19.57 34.10 -1.52
C ASP A 214 -20.42 35.37 -1.28
N GLN A 215 -21.54 35.20 -0.59
CA GLN A 215 -22.12 36.29 0.17
C GLN A 215 -21.50 36.14 1.56
N GLU A 216 -20.54 37.01 1.82
CA GLU A 216 -20.28 37.53 3.16
C GLU A 216 -21.63 37.71 3.86
N ASN A 217 -21.95 36.84 4.80
CA ASN A 217 -22.93 37.16 5.83
C ASN A 217 -22.15 37.28 7.13
N ASP A 218 -21.82 38.53 7.42
CA ASP A 218 -21.68 39.04 8.76
C ASP A 218 -22.78 38.48 9.66
N SER A 219 -22.37 38.18 10.88
CA SER A 219 -23.19 37.78 12.00
C SER A 219 -24.40 38.70 12.21
N GLU A 220 -25.61 38.18 12.00
CA GLU A 220 -26.78 38.60 12.76
C GLU A 220 -27.50 37.36 13.30
N THR A 221 -27.82 37.43 14.58
CA THR A 221 -28.35 36.37 15.43
C THR A 221 -29.87 36.45 15.35
N ASP A 222 -30.51 35.45 14.76
CA ASP A 222 -31.95 35.25 14.91
C ASP A 222 -32.17 33.93 15.64
N GLU A 223 -32.41 34.04 16.95
CA GLU A 223 -32.91 32.98 17.80
C GLU A 223 -34.36 32.66 17.40
N GLU A 224 -34.59 31.57 16.66
CA GLU A 224 -35.93 31.01 16.56
C GLU A 224 -36.25 30.27 17.87
N GLU A 225 -37.18 30.85 18.66
CA GLU A 225 -37.78 30.22 19.83
C GLU A 225 -38.40 28.87 19.46
N LEU A 226 -37.74 27.79 19.87
CA LEU A 226 -38.29 26.43 19.85
C LEU A 226 -39.33 26.28 20.96
N ASP A 227 -40.56 25.92 20.60
CA ASP A 227 -41.67 25.63 21.51
C ASP A 227 -41.26 24.55 22.54
N PRO A 228 -41.39 24.82 23.87
CA PRO A 228 -40.95 23.92 24.93
C PRO A 228 -41.72 22.58 25.02
N ASN A 229 -42.73 22.35 24.18
CA ASN A 229 -43.43 21.06 24.05
C ASN A 229 -43.07 20.24 22.81
N THR A 230 -41.96 20.57 22.13
CA THR A 230 -41.50 19.79 20.97
C THR A 230 -40.61 18.61 21.42
N ASP A 231 -41.17 17.40 21.43
CA ASP A 231 -40.39 16.17 21.56
C ASP A 231 -39.79 15.79 20.19
N ILE A 232 -38.46 15.88 20.07
CA ILE A 232 -37.71 15.41 18.89
C ILE A 232 -37.53 13.89 18.99
N ILE A 233 -38.37 13.14 18.27
CA ILE A 233 -38.24 11.68 18.17
C ILE A 233 -37.30 11.33 17.01
N ASN A 234 -36.08 10.91 17.33
CA ASN A 234 -35.13 10.39 16.36
C ASN A 234 -35.43 8.90 16.12
N THR A 235 -36.19 8.59 15.07
CA THR A 235 -36.46 7.19 14.67
C THR A 235 -36.25 6.99 13.18
N ALA A 236 -35.20 6.24 12.83
CA ALA A 236 -35.33 4.97 12.13
C ALA A 236 -33.97 4.25 12.07
N ILE A 237 -33.76 3.31 13.00
CA ILE A 237 -33.05 2.06 12.72
C ILE A 237 -34.13 1.07 12.32
N TYR A 238 -34.00 0.41 11.17
CA TYR A 238 -34.36 -1.02 11.07
C TYR A 238 -33.45 -1.77 10.12
N VAL A 239 -33.00 -2.91 10.64
CA VAL A 239 -32.19 -3.97 10.07
C VAL A 239 -33.13 -5.07 9.57
N LEU A 240 -32.78 -5.74 8.48
CA LEU A 240 -32.66 -7.21 8.41
C LEU A 240 -31.46 -7.57 7.54
#